data_AF-A0A7C4IDP6-F1
#
_entry.id   AF-A0A7C4IDP6-F1
#
_cell.length_a   1.000
_cell.length_b   1.000
_cell.length_c   1.000
_cell.angle_alpha   90.00
_cell.angle_beta   90.00
_cell.angle_gamma   90.00
#
_symmetry.space_group_name_H-M   'P 1'
#
loop_
_entity.id
_entity.type
_entity.pdbx_description
1 polymer ?
#
loop_
_entity_poly.entity_id
_entity_poly.type
_entity_poly.pdbx_seq_one_letter_code
_entity_poly.pdbx_strand_id
1 'polypeptide(L)'
;MNLLLQRGGRPFLRQPLFHARYCKVDIIPHRTDIYYAVFRLTREVRFAVNTNPGSFDRSNPRAERPTNSYGGYPSLTGVGHYYRLQVTMAGELDPLSNYLVNIKLIDGFAREAIVPLVQEHIYAGTFFGGAGIVQDIFRRLGDCPPNLRCDEVRLWLSPFLSVGVLASEYPMVRFSQKFEFSASHRLHNPDLDEQQNRRTFGKCNNPLGHGHNYIVQVTIAGEPDYSGVLMEIPAFERIVAETVIEPFDHRNLNEEVEPFKTLIPTVENIAKVIYHLLKPKFAERNAKLASVTVWETEKTWCEYVE
;
A
#
# COMPACT_ATOMS: atom_id res chain seq x y z
N MET A 1 -17.09 -70.17 0.60
CA MET A 1 -15.61 -70.20 0.56
C MET A 1 -15.11 -69.08 1.47
N ASN A 2 -14.69 -69.44 2.68
CA ASN A 2 -14.14 -68.55 3.72
C ASN A 2 -12.73 -68.08 3.35
N LEU A 3 -12.35 -66.86 3.77
CA LEU A 3 -11.05 -66.43 4.36
C LEU A 3 -10.99 -64.88 4.30
N LEU A 4 -11.28 -64.16 5.39
CA LEU A 4 -10.39 -63.72 6.49
C LEU A 4 -9.52 -62.48 6.19
N LEU A 5 -9.95 -61.38 6.84
CA LEU A 5 -9.21 -60.28 7.47
C LEU A 5 -7.67 -60.37 7.50
N GLN A 6 -7.01 -59.25 7.19
CA GLN A 6 -6.06 -58.62 8.12
C GLN A 6 -5.91 -57.11 7.85
N ARG A 7 -6.20 -56.32 8.88
CA ARG A 7 -6.00 -54.87 8.98
C ARG A 7 -4.54 -54.61 9.37
N GLY A 8 -3.84 -53.75 8.63
CA GLY A 8 -2.54 -53.19 9.01
C GLY A 8 -2.63 -51.67 9.07
N GLY A 9 -2.95 -51.14 10.26
CA GLY A 9 -2.94 -49.69 10.52
C GLY A 9 -1.52 -49.18 10.72
N ARG A 10 -1.17 -48.09 10.03
CA ARG A 10 -0.05 -47.20 10.42
C ARG A 10 -0.64 -45.91 10.99
N PRO A 11 -0.10 -45.37 12.09
CA PRO A 11 -0.68 -44.24 12.79
C PRO A 11 -0.43 -42.94 12.03
N PHE A 12 -1.50 -42.26 11.63
CA PHE A 12 -1.46 -40.85 11.24
C PHE A 12 -1.11 -40.02 12.48
N LEU A 13 0.12 -39.50 12.53
CA LEU A 13 0.51 -38.44 13.45
C LEU A 13 -0.33 -37.19 13.10
N ARG A 14 -1.37 -36.95 13.91
CA ARG A 14 -2.14 -35.70 13.91
C ARG A 14 -1.23 -34.55 14.33
N GLN A 15 -0.91 -33.65 13.42
CA GLN A 15 -0.48 -32.30 13.79
C GLN A 15 -1.71 -31.50 14.26
N PRO A 16 -1.58 -30.62 15.27
CA PRO A 16 -2.74 -29.91 15.79
C PRO A 16 -3.18 -28.81 14.80
N LEU A 17 -4.30 -29.07 14.13
CA LEU A 17 -5.14 -28.05 13.50
C LEU A 17 -5.56 -27.06 14.59
N PHE A 18 -5.22 -25.79 14.41
CA PHE A 18 -5.77 -24.68 15.20
C PHE A 18 -7.31 -24.76 15.12
N HIS A 19 -7.94 -25.16 16.22
CA HIS A 19 -9.39 -25.09 16.37
C HIS A 19 -9.78 -23.61 16.42
N ALA A 20 -10.40 -23.12 15.35
CA ALA A 20 -11.13 -21.86 15.33
C ALA A 20 -12.28 -21.95 16.34
N ARG A 21 -12.09 -21.39 17.54
CA ARG A 21 -13.21 -21.03 18.42
C ARG A 21 -13.67 -19.65 17.98
N TYR A 22 -14.81 -19.61 17.30
CA TYR A 22 -15.57 -18.38 17.09
C TYR A 22 -15.82 -17.71 18.45
N CYS A 23 -15.09 -16.64 18.74
CA CYS A 23 -15.41 -15.74 19.84
C CYS A 23 -16.11 -14.51 19.25
N LYS A 24 -17.23 -14.14 19.88
CA LYS A 24 -18.00 -12.94 19.53
C LYS A 24 -17.08 -11.73 19.54
N VAL A 25 -17.16 -10.94 18.48
CA VAL A 25 -16.50 -9.64 18.36
C VAL A 25 -17.23 -8.67 19.28
N ASP A 26 -16.63 -8.35 20.43
CA ASP A 26 -17.02 -7.17 21.20
C ASP A 26 -16.29 -5.97 20.61
N ILE A 27 -17.06 -5.03 20.05
CA ILE A 27 -16.56 -3.71 19.62
C ILE A 27 -16.15 -2.96 20.90
N ILE A 28 -14.86 -2.88 21.19
CA ILE A 28 -14.35 -2.12 22.33
C ILE A 28 -14.40 -0.62 21.98
N PRO A 29 -15.09 0.23 22.76
CA PRO A 29 -15.18 1.66 22.46
C PRO A 29 -13.83 2.35 22.66
N HIS A 30 -13.58 3.37 21.81
CA HIS A 30 -12.45 4.29 21.91
C HIS A 30 -12.24 4.78 23.35
N ARG A 31 -11.17 4.31 23.99
CA ARG A 31 -10.60 4.96 25.17
C ARG A 31 -9.49 5.90 24.72
N THR A 32 -9.75 7.19 24.88
CA THR A 32 -8.76 8.25 24.99
C THR A 32 -7.96 8.05 26.27
N ASP A 33 -6.93 7.20 26.21
CA ASP A 33 -5.90 7.08 27.25
C ASP A 33 -4.52 7.08 26.58
N ILE A 34 -3.71 8.07 26.97
CA ILE A 34 -2.27 8.31 26.74
C ILE A 34 -1.53 7.09 26.15
N TYR A 35 -1.09 7.16 24.89
CA TYR A 35 -0.41 6.06 24.21
C TYR A 35 0.96 5.77 24.82
N TYR A 36 1.08 4.60 25.43
CA TYR A 36 2.34 3.88 25.63
C TYR A 36 3.10 3.74 24.29
N ALA A 37 4.42 3.60 24.33
CA ALA A 37 5.23 3.40 23.15
C ALA A 37 4.88 2.07 22.46
N VAL A 38 3.96 2.11 21.49
CA VAL A 38 3.56 0.94 20.71
C VAL A 38 4.60 0.72 19.60
N PHE A 39 5.40 -0.34 19.71
CA PHE A 39 6.31 -0.72 18.63
C PHE A 39 5.52 -1.05 17.37
N ARG A 40 6.02 -0.64 16.21
CA ARG A 40 5.45 -0.97 14.89
C ARG A 40 6.49 -1.74 14.09
N LEU A 41 6.14 -2.96 13.65
CA LEU A 41 6.97 -3.79 12.79
C LEU A 41 6.26 -4.01 11.47
N THR A 42 6.89 -3.59 10.38
CA THR A 42 6.41 -3.83 9.02
C THR A 42 7.20 -4.95 8.36
N ARG A 43 6.50 -5.93 7.82
CA ARG A 43 7.07 -7.02 7.03
C ARG A 43 6.49 -7.01 5.63
N GLU A 44 7.36 -6.97 4.62
CA GLU A 44 6.99 -7.14 3.22
C GLU A 44 7.23 -8.57 2.75
N VAL A 45 6.21 -9.17 2.14
CA VAL A 45 6.23 -10.49 1.49
C VAL A 45 5.96 -10.31 0.01
N ARG A 46 6.85 -10.82 -0.83
CA ARG A 46 6.77 -10.75 -2.29
C ARG A 46 6.39 -12.10 -2.85
N PHE A 47 5.49 -12.14 -3.81
CA PHE A 47 5.05 -13.39 -4.43
C PHE A 47 4.47 -13.16 -5.82
N ALA A 48 4.53 -14.20 -6.64
CA ALA A 48 3.89 -14.25 -7.94
C ALA A 48 2.70 -15.22 -7.96
N VAL A 49 1.70 -14.91 -8.79
CA VAL A 49 0.67 -15.85 -9.22
C VAL A 49 0.92 -16.15 -10.69
N ASN A 50 1.36 -17.39 -10.96
CA ASN A 50 1.72 -17.84 -12.29
C ASN A 50 0.49 -18.30 -13.09
N THR A 51 0.54 -18.17 -14.41
CA THR A 51 -0.56 -18.52 -15.33
C THR A 51 -0.78 -20.04 -15.47
N ASN A 52 0.24 -20.86 -15.23
CA ASN A 52 0.12 -22.31 -15.20
C ASN A 52 0.19 -22.82 -13.75
N PRO A 53 -0.95 -23.15 -13.11
CA PRO A 53 -0.98 -23.59 -11.71
C PRO A 53 -0.25 -24.93 -11.48
N GLY A 54 0.00 -25.71 -12.55
CA GLY A 54 0.62 -27.03 -12.46
C GLY A 54 2.10 -27.04 -12.03
N SER A 55 2.77 -25.90 -11.96
CA SER A 55 4.14 -25.80 -11.43
C SER A 55 4.21 -25.70 -9.90
N PHE A 56 3.08 -25.49 -9.22
CA PHE A 56 2.99 -25.31 -7.76
C PHE A 56 1.99 -26.26 -7.09
N ASP A 57 1.81 -27.46 -7.63
CA ASP A 57 1.15 -28.54 -6.91
C ASP A 57 2.00 -28.91 -5.67
N ARG A 58 1.51 -28.63 -4.45
CA ARG A 58 2.20 -28.99 -3.19
C ARG A 58 2.24 -30.50 -2.94
N SER A 59 1.44 -31.29 -3.67
CA SER A 59 1.56 -32.75 -3.68
C SER A 59 2.69 -33.25 -4.58
N ASN A 60 3.26 -32.35 -5.41
CA ASN A 60 4.46 -32.63 -6.21
C ASN A 60 5.70 -32.69 -5.28
N PRO A 61 6.35 -33.86 -5.13
CA PRO A 61 7.55 -34.01 -4.32
C PRO A 61 8.75 -33.20 -4.82
N ARG A 62 8.66 -32.62 -6.03
CA ARG A 62 9.66 -31.74 -6.64
C ARG A 62 9.37 -30.24 -6.46
N ALA A 63 8.30 -29.86 -5.76
CA ALA A 63 8.04 -28.46 -5.46
C ALA A 63 9.22 -27.86 -4.66
N GLU A 64 9.92 -26.89 -5.26
CA GLU A 64 11.10 -26.31 -4.67
C GLU A 64 10.78 -25.60 -3.34
N ARG A 65 11.64 -25.80 -2.35
CA ARG A 65 11.51 -25.14 -1.04
C ARG A 65 11.60 -23.62 -1.23
N PRO A 66 10.82 -22.82 -0.47
CA PRO A 66 10.95 -21.38 -0.49
C PRO A 66 12.40 -20.98 -0.22
N THR A 67 13.01 -20.27 -1.17
CA THR A 67 14.34 -19.67 -1.00
C THR A 67 14.18 -18.23 -0.51
N ASN A 68 15.20 -17.69 0.17
CA ASN A 68 15.21 -16.29 0.59
C ASN A 68 15.61 -15.37 -0.58
N SER A 69 14.95 -15.54 -1.73
CA SER A 69 15.23 -14.71 -2.91
C SER A 69 14.72 -13.29 -2.67
N TYR A 70 15.41 -12.28 -3.21
CA TYR A 70 14.93 -10.90 -3.18
C TYR A 70 13.60 -10.74 -3.93
N GLY A 71 13.39 -11.55 -4.97
CA GLY A 71 12.21 -11.54 -5.83
C GLY A 71 10.94 -12.07 -5.15
N GLY A 72 11.06 -12.86 -4.09
CA GLY A 72 9.92 -13.43 -3.37
C GLY A 72 9.67 -14.90 -3.67
N TYR A 73 8.59 -15.43 -3.08
CA TYR A 73 8.15 -16.81 -3.27
C TYR A 73 6.62 -16.92 -3.12
N PRO A 74 5.91 -17.60 -4.03
CA PRO A 74 6.38 -18.22 -5.27
C PRO A 74 7.10 -17.26 -6.23
N SER A 75 8.15 -17.74 -6.88
CA SER A 75 8.87 -16.98 -7.90
C SER A 75 8.03 -16.86 -9.17
N LEU A 76 8.20 -15.75 -9.89
CA LEU A 76 7.61 -15.59 -11.22
C LEU A 76 8.40 -16.45 -12.21
N THR A 77 7.75 -17.41 -12.87
CA THR A 77 8.39 -18.36 -13.80
C THR A 77 8.10 -18.08 -15.28
N GLY A 78 7.45 -16.96 -15.57
CA GLY A 78 7.02 -16.57 -16.91
C GLY A 78 6.20 -15.28 -16.88
N VAL A 79 5.16 -15.19 -17.70
CA VAL A 79 4.18 -14.10 -17.61
C VAL A 79 3.14 -14.44 -16.54
N GLY A 80 2.93 -13.53 -15.60
CA GLY A 80 2.02 -13.71 -14.48
C GLY A 80 1.88 -12.43 -13.66
N HIS A 81 1.14 -12.52 -12.56
CA HIS A 81 0.93 -11.41 -11.65
C HIS A 81 2.00 -11.39 -10.56
N TYR A 82 2.45 -10.20 -10.18
CA TYR A 82 3.44 -10.00 -9.13
C TYR A 82 2.90 -9.04 -8.08
N TYR A 83 3.01 -9.42 -6.81
CA TYR A 83 2.49 -8.65 -5.69
C TYR A 83 3.54 -8.45 -4.60
N ARG A 84 3.42 -7.32 -3.89
CA ARG A 84 4.10 -7.11 -2.61
C ARG A 84 3.05 -6.86 -1.54
N LEU A 85 2.96 -7.76 -0.57
CA LEU A 85 2.10 -7.62 0.59
C LEU A 85 2.93 -7.05 1.75
N GLN A 86 2.59 -5.86 2.20
CA GLN A 86 3.11 -5.29 3.43
C GLN A 86 2.09 -5.48 4.55
N VAL A 87 2.57 -5.97 5.68
CA VAL A 87 1.79 -6.12 6.90
C VAL A 87 2.53 -5.40 8.01
N THR A 88 1.87 -4.45 8.66
CA THR A 88 2.36 -3.77 9.84
C THR A 88 1.62 -4.28 11.06
N MET A 89 2.38 -4.82 11.99
CA MET A 89 1.89 -5.22 13.31
C MET A 89 2.28 -4.16 14.33
N ALA A 90 1.39 -3.86 15.26
CA ALA A 90 1.63 -2.91 16.35
C ALA A 90 1.32 -3.55 17.70
N GLY A 91 2.14 -3.28 18.71
CA GLY A 91 1.95 -3.82 20.06
C GLY A 91 3.16 -3.61 20.97
N GLU A 92 3.17 -4.35 22.07
CA GLU A 92 4.28 -4.39 23.04
C GLU A 92 5.22 -5.56 22.73
N LEU A 93 6.50 -5.41 23.07
CA LEU A 93 7.45 -6.51 22.95
C LEU A 93 7.12 -7.62 23.96
N ASP A 94 7.24 -8.86 23.54
CA ASP A 94 7.22 -10.00 24.45
C ASP A 94 8.38 -9.88 25.47
N PRO A 95 8.12 -9.87 26.79
CA PRO A 95 9.16 -9.59 27.81
C PRO A 95 10.33 -10.58 27.83
N LEU A 96 10.14 -11.80 27.31
CA LEU A 96 11.16 -12.85 27.33
C LEU A 96 12.01 -12.84 26.06
N SER A 97 11.37 -12.79 24.89
CA SER A 97 12.04 -12.82 23.59
C SER A 97 12.44 -11.44 23.07
N ASN A 98 11.86 -10.37 23.63
CA ASN A 98 11.97 -8.99 23.14
C ASN A 98 11.52 -8.80 21.68
N TYR A 99 10.75 -9.75 21.14
CA TYR A 99 10.16 -9.64 19.81
C TYR A 99 8.76 -9.06 19.92
N LEU A 100 8.40 -8.21 18.95
CA LEU A 100 7.00 -7.84 18.76
C LEU A 100 6.21 -9.04 18.21
N VAL A 101 6.74 -9.65 17.14
CA VAL A 101 6.20 -10.85 16.51
C VAL A 101 7.32 -11.53 15.73
N ASN A 102 7.34 -12.87 15.71
CA ASN A 102 8.23 -13.60 14.82
C ASN A 102 7.75 -13.43 13.37
N ILE A 103 8.54 -12.74 12.54
CA ILE A 103 8.17 -12.44 11.15
C ILE A 103 7.88 -13.68 10.29
N LYS A 104 8.38 -14.86 10.69
CA LYS A 104 8.05 -16.13 10.02
C LYS A 104 6.56 -16.47 10.10
N LEU A 105 5.85 -15.97 11.11
CA LEU A 105 4.40 -16.10 11.21
C LEU A 105 3.70 -15.28 10.12
N ILE A 106 4.17 -14.06 9.86
CA ILE A 106 3.67 -13.22 8.77
C ILE A 106 3.98 -13.87 7.42
N ASP A 107 5.22 -14.34 7.22
CA ASP A 107 5.62 -15.04 6.00
C ASP A 107 4.77 -16.31 5.77
N GLY A 108 4.50 -17.09 6.83
CA GLY A 108 3.67 -18.29 6.79
C GLY A 108 2.23 -17.98 6.43
N PHE A 109 1.62 -17.02 7.14
CA PHE A 109 0.26 -16.56 6.85
C PHE A 109 0.11 -16.07 5.41
N ALA A 110 1.05 -15.25 4.93
CA ALA A 110 1.05 -14.78 3.55
C ALA A 110 1.05 -15.96 2.57
N ARG A 111 1.93 -16.95 2.77
CA ARG A 111 2.08 -18.10 1.86
C ARG A 111 0.96 -19.13 1.94
N GLU A 112 0.36 -19.32 3.10
CA GLU A 112 -0.60 -20.39 3.35
C GLU A 112 -2.05 -19.92 3.23
N ALA A 113 -2.33 -18.66 3.53
CA ALA A 113 -3.67 -18.10 3.46
C ALA A 113 -3.81 -17.08 2.33
N ILE A 114 -2.85 -16.16 2.16
CA ILE A 114 -3.04 -15.02 1.26
C ILE A 114 -2.73 -15.33 -0.20
N VAL A 115 -1.61 -16.00 -0.49
CA VAL A 115 -1.28 -16.40 -1.87
C VAL A 115 -2.41 -17.24 -2.49
N PRO A 116 -2.95 -18.27 -1.82
CA PRO A 116 -4.10 -19.02 -2.36
C PRO A 116 -5.34 -18.17 -2.56
N LEU A 117 -5.65 -17.28 -1.61
CA LEU A 117 -6.80 -16.36 -1.72
C LEU A 117 -6.68 -15.46 -2.95
N VAL A 118 -5.53 -14.80 -3.13
CA VAL A 118 -5.27 -13.94 -4.29
C VAL A 118 -5.36 -14.72 -5.59
N GLN A 119 -4.81 -15.94 -5.62
CA GLN A 119 -4.88 -16.83 -6.79
C GLN A 119 -6.33 -17.20 -7.15
N GLU A 120 -7.16 -17.53 -6.15
CA GLU A 120 -8.58 -17.83 -6.35
C GLU A 120 -9.31 -16.65 -6.99
N HIS A 121 -9.13 -15.43 -6.47
CA HIS A 121 -9.77 -14.24 -7.03
C HIS A 121 -9.30 -13.91 -8.46
N ILE A 122 -8.03 -14.11 -8.76
CA ILE A 122 -7.50 -13.91 -10.12
C ILE A 122 -8.15 -14.90 -11.09
N TYR A 123 -8.19 -16.19 -10.74
CA TYR A 123 -8.75 -17.22 -11.62
C TYR A 123 -10.27 -17.15 -11.73
N ALA A 124 -10.96 -16.71 -10.68
CA ALA A 124 -12.40 -16.47 -10.70
C ALA A 124 -12.79 -15.16 -11.40
N GLY A 125 -11.84 -14.28 -11.72
CA GLY A 125 -12.11 -12.96 -12.29
C GLY A 125 -12.77 -11.99 -11.31
N THR A 126 -12.60 -12.20 -10.00
CA THR A 126 -13.24 -11.42 -8.93
C THR A 126 -12.26 -10.52 -8.17
N PHE A 127 -11.09 -10.24 -8.75
CA PHE A 127 -10.08 -9.38 -8.11
C PHE A 127 -10.54 -7.92 -7.99
N PHE A 128 -11.33 -7.43 -8.96
CA PHE A 128 -12.01 -6.11 -8.95
C PHE A 128 -11.23 -4.98 -8.26
N GLY A 129 -10.01 -4.70 -8.71
CA GLY A 129 -9.17 -3.60 -8.18
C GLY A 129 -8.50 -3.88 -6.83
N GLY A 130 -8.77 -5.00 -6.16
CA GLY A 130 -8.05 -5.50 -4.99
C GLY A 130 -8.53 -4.98 -3.63
N ALA A 131 -9.54 -4.10 -3.61
CA ALA A 131 -10.03 -3.48 -2.37
C ALA A 131 -10.75 -4.50 -1.45
N GLY A 132 -11.63 -5.34 -1.99
CA GLY A 132 -12.24 -6.44 -1.21
C GLY A 132 -11.20 -7.43 -0.67
N ILE A 133 -10.20 -7.79 -1.50
CA ILE A 133 -9.13 -8.71 -1.09
C ILE A 133 -8.32 -8.15 0.06
N VAL A 134 -7.96 -6.86 0.05
CA VAL A 134 -7.18 -6.29 1.14
C VAL A 134 -7.97 -6.20 2.44
N GLN A 135 -9.28 -5.96 2.38
CA GLN A 135 -10.16 -6.05 3.55
C GLN A 135 -10.24 -7.48 4.10
N ASP A 136 -10.30 -8.48 3.22
CA ASP A 136 -10.32 -9.89 3.62
C ASP A 136 -9.00 -10.34 4.25
N ILE A 137 -7.87 -9.90 3.69
CA ILE A 137 -6.54 -10.10 4.28
C ILE A 137 -6.48 -9.46 5.67
N PHE A 138 -6.92 -8.20 5.79
CA PHE A 138 -6.92 -7.47 7.06
C PHE A 138 -7.76 -8.17 8.13
N ARG A 139 -9.00 -8.60 7.80
CA ARG A 139 -9.85 -9.35 8.75
C ARG A 139 -9.19 -10.64 9.22
N ARG A 140 -8.59 -11.40 8.31
CA ARG A 140 -7.90 -12.66 8.65
C ARG A 140 -6.64 -12.45 9.51
N LEU A 141 -5.98 -11.28 9.39
CA LEU A 141 -4.86 -10.88 10.24
C LEU A 141 -5.30 -10.29 11.58
N GLY A 142 -6.54 -9.83 11.69
CA GLY A 142 -7.10 -9.23 12.91
C GLY A 142 -7.18 -10.20 14.09
N ASP A 143 -7.15 -11.50 13.85
CA ASP A 143 -7.19 -12.56 14.86
C ASP A 143 -5.82 -12.76 15.57
N CYS A 144 -5.26 -11.68 16.12
CA CYS A 144 -3.98 -11.69 16.85
C CYS A 144 -4.16 -11.85 18.37
N PRO A 145 -3.12 -12.30 19.10
CA PRO A 145 -3.11 -12.28 20.56
C PRO A 145 -3.37 -10.88 21.12
N PRO A 146 -3.92 -10.72 22.35
CA PRO A 146 -4.36 -9.42 22.87
C PRO A 146 -3.31 -8.30 22.90
N ASN A 147 -2.02 -8.65 22.95
CA ASN A 147 -0.90 -7.70 22.97
C ASN A 147 -0.41 -7.28 21.57
N LEU A 148 -1.01 -7.80 20.51
CA LEU A 148 -0.60 -7.59 19.13
C LEU A 148 -1.82 -7.30 18.27
N ARG A 149 -1.74 -6.29 17.40
CA ARG A 149 -2.78 -6.00 16.42
C ARG A 149 -2.20 -5.78 15.04
N CYS A 150 -2.99 -6.11 14.02
CA CYS A 150 -2.71 -5.66 12.65
C CYS A 150 -3.07 -4.16 12.55
N ASP A 151 -2.11 -3.35 12.16
CA ASP A 151 -2.20 -1.89 12.13
C ASP A 151 -2.37 -1.35 10.69
N GLU A 152 -1.63 -1.95 9.75
CA GLU A 152 -1.75 -1.67 8.31
C GLU A 152 -1.59 -2.95 7.50
N VAL A 153 -2.39 -3.09 6.45
CA VAL A 153 -2.12 -4.03 5.35
C VAL A 153 -2.08 -3.23 4.07
N ARG A 154 -1.07 -3.46 3.23
CA ARG A 154 -0.95 -2.84 1.91
C ARG A 154 -0.54 -3.87 0.88
N LEU A 155 -1.34 -3.98 -0.17
CA LEU A 155 -1.07 -4.81 -1.34
C LEU A 155 -0.64 -3.93 -2.50
N TRP A 156 0.62 -4.08 -2.92
CA TRP A 156 1.15 -3.46 -4.13
C TRP A 156 0.80 -4.32 -5.34
N LEU A 157 0.06 -3.73 -6.28
CA LEU A 157 -0.34 -4.34 -7.54
C LEU A 157 0.72 -4.10 -8.63
N SER A 158 1.54 -3.07 -8.44
CA SER A 158 2.72 -2.75 -9.25
C SER A 158 3.70 -1.94 -8.38
N PRO A 159 4.88 -1.54 -8.89
CA PRO A 159 5.75 -0.59 -8.20
C PRO A 159 5.10 0.78 -7.91
N PHE A 160 4.03 1.12 -8.63
CA PHE A 160 3.42 2.45 -8.66
C PHE A 160 1.97 2.49 -8.17
N LEU A 161 1.37 1.33 -7.91
CA LEU A 161 -0.03 1.20 -7.53
C LEU A 161 -0.18 0.27 -6.32
N SER A 162 -0.88 0.75 -5.29
CA SER A 162 -1.17 -0.02 -4.09
C SER A 162 -2.57 0.22 -3.54
N VAL A 163 -3.11 -0.80 -2.88
CA VAL A 163 -4.38 -0.73 -2.15
C VAL A 163 -4.14 -1.21 -0.73
N GLY A 164 -4.71 -0.54 0.26
CA GLY A 164 -4.41 -0.81 1.67
C GLY A 164 -5.57 -0.57 2.62
N VAL A 165 -5.40 -1.03 3.85
CA VAL A 165 -6.30 -0.80 4.97
C VAL A 165 -5.45 -0.32 6.14
N LEU A 166 -5.89 0.76 6.80
CA LEU A 166 -5.41 1.14 8.12
C LEU A 166 -6.45 0.74 9.17
N ALA A 167 -6.00 0.16 10.27
CA ALA A 167 -6.88 -0.25 11.36
C ALA A 167 -7.70 0.92 11.92
N SER A 168 -7.14 2.12 11.96
CA SER A 168 -7.81 3.34 12.44
C SER A 168 -8.94 3.84 11.55
N GLU A 169 -9.04 3.32 10.32
CA GLU A 169 -10.03 3.79 9.33
C GLU A 169 -10.88 2.66 8.77
N TYR A 170 -10.72 1.43 9.26
CA TYR A 170 -11.54 0.29 8.84
C TYR A 170 -13.05 0.60 9.06
N PRO A 171 -13.94 0.35 8.09
CA PRO A 171 -13.76 -0.48 6.89
C PRO A 171 -13.22 0.23 5.64
N MET A 172 -12.74 1.48 5.71
CA MET A 172 -12.20 2.17 4.54
C MET A 172 -10.95 1.48 3.97
N VAL A 173 -10.80 1.57 2.66
CA VAL A 173 -9.59 1.22 1.93
C VAL A 173 -8.90 2.48 1.43
N ARG A 174 -7.57 2.45 1.35
CA ARG A 174 -6.75 3.43 0.66
C ARG A 174 -6.34 2.91 -0.70
N PHE A 175 -6.45 3.75 -1.73
CA PHE A 175 -5.90 3.51 -3.05
C PHE A 175 -4.84 4.57 -3.33
N SER A 176 -3.61 4.16 -3.60
CA SER A 176 -2.48 5.06 -3.88
C SER A 176 -1.85 4.73 -5.23
N GLN A 177 -1.69 5.73 -6.09
CA GLN A 177 -1.00 5.60 -7.36
C GLN A 177 0.00 6.74 -7.60
N LYS A 178 1.14 6.40 -8.21
CA LYS A 178 2.19 7.34 -8.59
C LYS A 178 2.07 7.76 -10.06
N PHE A 179 2.36 9.03 -10.29
CA PHE A 179 2.45 9.70 -11.59
C PHE A 179 3.74 10.50 -11.64
N GLU A 180 4.13 10.94 -12.83
CA GLU A 180 5.28 11.79 -13.05
C GLU A 180 4.91 12.98 -13.93
N PHE A 181 5.58 14.12 -13.69
CA PHE A 181 5.58 15.26 -14.59
C PHE A 181 6.94 15.97 -14.51
N SER A 182 7.38 16.54 -15.62
CA SER A 182 8.63 17.29 -15.70
C SER A 182 8.33 18.78 -15.74
N ALA A 183 8.89 19.56 -14.82
CA ALA A 183 8.65 21.01 -14.81
C ALA A 183 9.88 21.79 -14.37
N SER A 184 9.95 23.04 -14.84
CA SER A 184 10.95 24.02 -14.42
C SER A 184 10.34 25.06 -13.47
N HIS A 185 11.17 25.64 -12.60
CA HIS A 185 10.78 26.69 -11.68
C HIS A 185 11.96 27.49 -11.12
N ARG A 186 11.63 28.54 -10.38
CA ARG A 186 12.54 29.35 -9.57
C ARG A 186 11.88 29.62 -8.22
N LEU A 187 12.65 29.41 -7.15
CA LEU A 187 12.24 29.82 -5.81
C LEU A 187 12.68 31.26 -5.59
N HIS A 188 11.73 32.20 -5.62
CA HIS A 188 11.98 33.63 -5.47
C HIS A 188 10.80 34.29 -4.75
N ASN A 189 11.10 35.12 -3.76
CA ASN A 189 10.10 35.98 -3.11
C ASN A 189 10.32 37.43 -3.58
N PRO A 190 9.35 38.07 -4.26
CA PRO A 190 9.47 39.45 -4.73
C PRO A 190 9.54 40.48 -3.60
N ASP A 191 9.10 40.13 -2.38
CA ASP A 191 9.14 41.02 -1.21
C ASP A 191 10.52 41.02 -0.51
N LEU A 192 11.44 40.14 -0.93
CA LEU A 192 12.79 40.05 -0.38
C LEU A 192 13.81 40.69 -1.34
N ASP A 193 14.85 41.32 -0.79
CA ASP A 193 15.97 41.79 -1.60
C ASP A 193 16.76 40.61 -2.21
N GLU A 194 17.67 40.92 -3.15
CA GLU A 194 18.45 39.90 -3.86
C GLU A 194 19.40 39.11 -2.93
N GLN A 195 19.92 39.75 -1.87
CA GLN A 195 20.79 39.08 -0.91
C GLN A 195 19.99 38.14 0.00
N GLN A 196 18.81 38.56 0.45
CA GLN A 196 17.88 37.77 1.24
C GLN A 196 17.38 36.55 0.45
N ASN A 197 17.00 36.74 -0.82
CA ASN A 197 16.60 35.65 -1.71
C ASN A 197 17.73 34.62 -1.89
N ARG A 198 18.96 35.08 -2.20
CA ARG A 198 20.12 34.19 -2.33
C ARG A 198 20.43 33.44 -1.04
N ARG A 199 20.32 34.09 0.13
CA ARG A 199 20.52 33.45 1.43
C ARG A 199 19.45 32.40 1.74
N THR A 200 18.20 32.67 1.36
CA THR A 200 17.05 31.80 1.68
C THR A 200 16.98 30.58 0.76
N PHE A 201 17.08 30.80 -0.55
CA PHE A 201 16.80 29.78 -1.56
C PHE A 201 18.05 29.23 -2.25
N GLY A 202 19.22 29.87 -2.05
CA GLY A 202 20.49 29.42 -2.58
C GLY A 202 20.46 29.20 -4.11
N LYS A 203 20.91 28.01 -4.54
CA LYS A 203 20.95 27.63 -5.97
C LYS A 203 19.56 27.61 -6.62
N CYS A 204 18.50 27.39 -5.84
CA CYS A 204 17.13 27.32 -6.35
C CYS A 204 16.57 28.69 -6.77
N ASN A 205 17.26 29.79 -6.40
CA ASN A 205 16.93 31.16 -6.84
C ASN A 205 17.64 31.58 -8.14
N ASN A 206 18.30 30.65 -8.86
CA ASN A 206 18.90 30.95 -10.17
C ASN A 206 17.93 31.78 -11.04
N PRO A 207 18.32 32.96 -11.55
CA PRO A 207 17.44 33.81 -12.36
C PRO A 207 16.85 33.12 -13.59
N LEU A 208 17.56 32.12 -14.14
CA LEU A 208 17.11 31.30 -15.28
C LEU A 208 16.36 30.03 -14.85
N GLY A 209 16.09 29.87 -13.56
CA GLY A 209 15.41 28.70 -12.99
C GLY A 209 16.26 27.43 -12.97
N HIS A 210 15.59 26.33 -12.68
CA HIS A 210 16.06 24.95 -12.76
C HIS A 210 14.82 24.06 -12.95
N GLY A 211 14.97 22.73 -13.01
CA GLY A 211 13.81 21.85 -13.14
C GLY A 211 14.03 20.48 -12.55
N HIS A 212 12.94 19.73 -12.45
CA HIS A 212 12.89 18.40 -11.84
C HIS A 212 11.92 17.50 -12.60
N ASN A 213 12.17 16.20 -12.47
CA ASN A 213 11.21 15.16 -12.83
C ASN A 213 10.47 14.80 -11.54
N TYR A 214 9.34 15.47 -11.32
CA TYR A 214 8.55 15.28 -10.11
C TYR A 214 7.84 13.92 -10.15
N ILE A 215 7.77 13.25 -9.00
CA ILE A 215 6.86 12.13 -8.80
C ILE A 215 5.74 12.62 -7.88
N VAL A 216 4.49 12.34 -8.24
CA VAL A 216 3.31 12.63 -7.43
C VAL A 216 2.63 11.32 -7.07
N GLN A 217 2.45 11.05 -5.79
CA GLN A 217 1.57 9.99 -5.30
C GLN A 217 0.28 10.60 -4.82
N VAL A 218 -0.83 10.18 -5.42
CA VAL A 218 -2.18 10.56 -4.99
C VAL A 218 -2.77 9.38 -4.23
N THR A 219 -3.26 9.63 -3.02
CA THR A 219 -3.94 8.63 -2.19
C THR A 219 -5.37 9.04 -1.92
N ILE A 220 -6.34 8.23 -2.34
CA ILE A 220 -7.74 8.37 -1.93
C ILE A 220 -8.09 7.32 -0.88
N ALA A 221 -9.13 7.60 -0.09
CA ALA A 221 -9.71 6.69 0.87
C ALA A 221 -11.24 6.68 0.73
N GLY A 222 -11.85 5.55 1.02
CA GLY A 222 -13.30 5.40 1.10
C GLY A 222 -13.70 3.96 1.32
N GLU A 223 -15.00 3.72 1.48
CA GLU A 223 -15.53 2.38 1.57
C GLU A 223 -15.77 1.82 0.16
N PRO A 224 -15.27 0.61 -0.16
CA PRO A 224 -15.60 -0.05 -1.40
C PRO A 224 -17.10 -0.32 -1.52
N ASP A 225 -17.62 -0.37 -2.74
CA ASP A 225 -18.98 -0.82 -3.00
C ASP A 225 -19.15 -2.34 -2.76
N TYR A 226 -20.36 -2.85 -3.00
CA TYR A 226 -20.67 -4.29 -2.84
C TYR A 226 -19.84 -5.21 -3.75
N SER A 227 -19.26 -4.68 -4.83
CA SER A 227 -18.39 -5.41 -5.74
C SER A 227 -16.92 -5.38 -5.30
N GLY A 228 -16.60 -4.62 -4.26
CA GLY A 228 -15.26 -4.46 -3.73
C GLY A 228 -14.43 -3.43 -4.47
N VAL A 229 -15.06 -2.48 -5.18
CA VAL A 229 -14.41 -1.40 -5.91
C VAL A 229 -14.58 -0.07 -5.15
N LEU A 230 -13.48 0.64 -4.89
CA LEU A 230 -13.52 2.02 -4.39
C LEU A 230 -13.70 3.02 -5.54
N MET A 231 -12.88 2.88 -6.58
CA MET A 231 -12.92 3.69 -7.79
C MET A 231 -12.26 2.91 -8.92
N GLU A 232 -12.82 3.03 -10.13
CA GLU A 232 -12.20 2.49 -11.34
C GLU A 232 -10.85 3.17 -11.60
N ILE A 233 -9.79 2.36 -11.75
CA ILE A 233 -8.42 2.85 -12.00
C ILE A 233 -8.37 3.84 -13.18
N PRO A 234 -8.98 3.56 -14.34
CA PRO A 234 -8.97 4.52 -15.45
C PRO A 234 -9.68 5.84 -15.13
N ALA A 235 -10.70 5.83 -14.26
CA ALA A 235 -11.37 7.05 -13.84
C ALA A 235 -10.49 7.87 -12.89
N PHE A 236 -9.80 7.21 -11.97
CA PHE A 236 -8.81 7.81 -11.08
C PHE A 236 -7.67 8.45 -11.88
N GLU A 237 -7.08 7.69 -12.81
CA GLU A 237 -5.98 8.14 -13.66
C GLU A 237 -6.38 9.35 -14.51
N ARG A 238 -7.57 9.33 -15.10
CA ARG A 238 -8.10 10.47 -15.87
C ARG A 238 -8.25 11.73 -15.01
N ILE A 239 -8.76 11.60 -13.78
CA ILE A 239 -8.88 12.76 -12.87
C ILE A 239 -7.50 13.38 -12.62
N VAL A 240 -6.48 12.56 -12.33
CA VAL A 240 -5.13 13.07 -12.06
C VAL A 240 -4.48 13.63 -13.33
N ALA A 241 -4.67 12.98 -14.47
CA ALA A 241 -4.16 13.43 -15.76
C ALA A 241 -4.67 14.82 -16.13
N GLU A 242 -5.99 14.99 -16.17
CA GLU A 242 -6.66 16.24 -16.56
C GLU A 242 -6.42 17.38 -15.55
N THR A 243 -6.32 17.04 -14.25
CA THR A 243 -6.24 18.05 -13.18
C THR A 243 -4.80 18.46 -12.87
N VAL A 244 -3.83 17.57 -13.09
CA VAL A 244 -2.43 17.76 -12.65
C VAL A 244 -1.45 17.55 -13.78
N ILE A 245 -1.45 16.38 -14.43
CA ILE A 245 -0.37 16.04 -15.36
C ILE A 245 -0.39 16.96 -16.58
N GLU A 246 -1.52 17.08 -17.27
CA GLU A 246 -1.66 17.95 -18.45
C GLU A 246 -1.36 19.44 -18.16
N PRO A 247 -1.83 20.04 -17.05
CA PRO A 247 -1.51 21.43 -16.74
C PRO A 247 -0.09 21.67 -16.21
N PHE A 248 0.64 20.68 -15.71
CA PHE A 248 1.94 20.87 -15.07
C PHE A 248 3.12 20.32 -15.89
N ASP A 249 2.88 19.29 -16.71
CA ASP A 249 3.93 18.60 -17.44
C ASP A 249 4.51 19.45 -18.58
N HIS A 250 5.84 19.44 -18.68
CA HIS A 250 6.64 20.25 -19.59
C HIS A 250 6.36 21.77 -19.49
N ARG A 251 6.06 22.26 -18.28
CA ARG A 251 5.80 23.69 -18.01
C ARG A 251 6.89 24.36 -17.18
N ASN A 252 6.96 25.68 -17.27
CA ASN A 252 7.51 26.51 -16.21
C ASN A 252 6.40 26.83 -15.19
N LEU A 253 6.55 26.33 -13.96
CA LEU A 253 5.53 26.48 -12.92
C LEU A 253 5.21 27.95 -12.63
N ASN A 254 6.24 28.81 -12.53
CA ASN A 254 6.05 30.22 -12.19
C ASN A 254 5.26 30.99 -13.25
N GLU A 255 5.43 30.63 -14.53
CA GLU A 255 4.90 31.40 -15.67
C GLU A 255 3.58 30.82 -16.21
N GLU A 256 3.46 29.49 -16.23
CA GLU A 256 2.39 28.79 -16.96
C GLU A 256 1.34 28.13 -16.06
N VAL A 257 1.60 27.98 -14.76
CA VAL A 257 0.68 27.30 -13.84
C VAL A 257 0.08 28.32 -12.87
N GLU A 258 -1.21 28.65 -13.07
CA GLU A 258 -1.88 29.79 -12.43
C GLU A 258 -1.62 29.95 -10.91
N PRO A 259 -1.73 28.91 -10.07
CA PRO A 259 -1.42 29.05 -8.63
C PRO A 259 -0.02 29.61 -8.32
N PHE A 260 0.99 29.29 -9.13
CA PHE A 260 2.38 29.66 -8.87
C PHE A 260 2.81 30.99 -9.49
N LYS A 261 1.90 31.70 -10.16
CA LYS A 261 2.14 33.11 -10.54
C LYS A 261 2.26 34.03 -9.33
N THR A 262 1.66 33.62 -8.20
CA THR A 262 1.71 34.37 -6.93
C THR A 262 2.26 33.54 -5.76
N LEU A 263 2.29 32.21 -5.90
CA LEU A 263 2.84 31.31 -4.88
C LEU A 263 4.23 30.79 -5.29
N ILE A 264 5.17 30.78 -4.36
CA ILE A 264 6.50 30.21 -4.60
C ILE A 264 6.36 28.68 -4.77
N PRO A 265 6.82 28.07 -5.87
CA PRO A 265 6.64 26.64 -6.15
C PRO A 265 7.62 25.75 -5.36
N THR A 266 7.65 25.89 -4.03
CA THR A 266 8.35 24.91 -3.19
C THR A 266 7.62 23.57 -3.24
N VAL A 267 8.30 22.46 -2.95
CA VAL A 267 7.68 21.12 -2.97
C VAL A 267 6.47 21.02 -2.04
N GLU A 268 6.48 21.74 -0.92
CA GLU A 268 5.35 21.85 0.02
C GLU A 268 4.15 22.55 -0.61
N ASN A 269 4.38 23.68 -1.28
CA ASN A 269 3.33 24.43 -1.97
C ASN A 269 2.80 23.65 -3.18
N ILE A 270 3.66 22.91 -3.89
CA ILE A 270 3.25 22.03 -4.98
C ILE A 270 2.32 20.92 -4.46
N ALA A 271 2.70 20.22 -3.39
CA ALA A 271 1.86 19.18 -2.78
C ALA A 271 0.49 19.72 -2.33
N LYS A 272 0.48 20.89 -1.68
CA LYS A 272 -0.75 21.56 -1.24
C LYS A 272 -1.66 21.98 -2.39
N VAL A 273 -1.10 22.62 -3.43
CA VAL A 273 -1.85 23.05 -4.61
C VAL A 273 -2.47 21.84 -5.31
N ILE A 274 -1.69 20.78 -5.56
CA ILE A 274 -2.19 19.56 -6.19
C ILE A 274 -3.32 18.94 -5.34
N TYR A 275 -3.15 18.88 -4.02
CA TYR A 275 -4.19 18.41 -3.12
C TYR A 275 -5.49 19.21 -3.25
N HIS A 276 -5.41 20.54 -3.23
CA HIS A 276 -6.59 21.40 -3.33
C HIS A 276 -7.27 21.36 -4.70
N LEU A 277 -6.52 21.14 -5.78
CA LEU A 277 -7.07 20.92 -7.11
C LEU A 277 -7.82 19.57 -7.21
N LEU A 278 -7.25 18.50 -6.63
CA LEU A 278 -7.80 17.15 -6.71
C LEU A 278 -8.96 16.89 -5.74
N LYS A 279 -8.94 17.50 -4.55
CA LYS A 279 -9.93 17.27 -3.48
C LYS A 279 -11.39 17.37 -3.96
N PRO A 280 -11.83 18.43 -4.65
CA PRO A 280 -13.21 18.49 -5.16
C PRO A 280 -13.51 17.43 -6.22
N LYS A 281 -12.54 17.09 -7.09
CA LYS A 281 -12.71 16.10 -8.17
C LYS A 281 -12.97 14.69 -7.64
N PHE A 282 -12.29 14.31 -6.56
CA PHE A 282 -12.54 13.02 -5.91
C PHE A 282 -13.81 13.03 -5.06
N ALA A 283 -14.14 14.15 -4.42
CA ALA A 283 -15.39 14.30 -3.68
C ALA A 283 -16.63 14.10 -4.57
N GLU A 284 -16.61 14.60 -5.81
CA GLU A 284 -17.66 14.36 -6.84
C GLU A 284 -17.87 12.88 -7.16
N ARG A 285 -16.90 12.02 -6.83
CA ARG A 285 -16.94 10.56 -7.02
C ARG A 285 -17.10 9.79 -5.72
N ASN A 286 -17.52 10.46 -4.64
CA ASN A 286 -17.68 9.89 -3.29
C ASN A 286 -16.38 9.27 -2.71
N ALA A 287 -15.21 9.76 -3.14
CA ALA A 287 -13.93 9.37 -2.58
C ALA A 287 -13.29 10.53 -1.81
N LYS A 288 -12.74 10.24 -0.63
CA LYS A 288 -11.96 11.22 0.14
C LYS A 288 -10.54 11.25 -0.39
N LEU A 289 -10.03 12.43 -0.76
CA LEU A 289 -8.58 12.58 -0.96
C LEU A 289 -7.90 12.49 0.41
N ALA A 290 -7.07 11.46 0.61
CA ALA A 290 -6.42 11.19 1.89
C ALA A 290 -5.08 11.91 2.00
N SER A 291 -4.28 11.88 0.94
CA SER A 291 -3.01 12.60 0.88
C SER A 291 -2.52 12.82 -0.55
N VAL A 292 -1.66 13.82 -0.71
CA VAL A 292 -0.83 14.00 -1.89
C VAL A 292 0.63 14.08 -1.43
N THR A 293 1.48 13.24 -2.00
CA THR A 293 2.92 13.27 -1.76
C THR A 293 3.64 13.65 -3.03
N VAL A 294 4.54 14.62 -2.98
CA VAL A 294 5.34 15.07 -4.13
C VAL A 294 6.82 14.90 -3.80
N TRP A 295 7.54 14.18 -4.66
CA TRP A 295 8.98 14.08 -4.64
C TRP A 295 9.55 15.06 -5.66
N GLU A 296 10.37 16.00 -5.20
CA GLU A 296 11.21 16.84 -6.07
C GLU A 296 12.44 16.03 -6.54
N THR A 297 12.96 15.19 -5.65
CA THR A 297 14.01 14.21 -5.95
C THR A 297 13.74 12.93 -5.15
N GLU A 298 14.50 11.87 -5.41
CA GLU A 298 14.40 10.61 -4.63
C GLU A 298 14.64 10.81 -3.12
N LYS A 299 15.32 11.90 -2.73
CA LYS A 299 15.72 12.17 -1.34
C LYS A 299 14.90 13.28 -0.67
N THR A 300 14.06 13.98 -1.44
CA THR A 300 13.29 15.14 -0.96
C THR A 300 11.85 15.02 -1.40
N TRP A 301 10.95 14.92 -0.43
CA TRP A 301 9.51 14.91 -0.68
C TRP A 301 8.74 15.63 0.41
N CYS A 302 7.54 16.07 0.06
CA CYS A 302 6.55 16.57 1.01
C CYS A 302 5.25 15.79 0.84
N GLU A 303 4.60 15.46 1.95
CA GLU A 303 3.22 14.97 1.98
C GLU A 303 2.31 16.05 2.55
N TYR A 304 1.20 16.32 1.87
CA TYR A 304 0.13 17.19 2.36
C TYR A 304 -1.13 16.36 2.64
N VAL A 305 -1.72 16.59 3.81
CA VAL A 305 -2.94 15.95 4.33
C VAL A 305 -3.86 17.01 4.95
N GLU A 306 -5.18 16.86 4.80
CA GLU A 306 -6.20 17.74 5.41
C GLU A 306 -7.50 16.99 5.70
#